data_AF-A0AA51L263-F1
#
_entry.id   AF-A0AA51L263-F1
#
_cell.length_a   1.000
_cell.length_b   1.000
_cell.length_c   1.000
_cell.angle_alpha   90.00
_cell.angle_beta   90.00
_cell.angle_gamma   90.00
#
_symmetry.space_group_name_H-M   'P 1'
#
loop_
_entity.id
_entity.type
_entity.pdbx_description
1 polymer ?
#
loop_
_entity_poly.entity_id
_entity_poly.type
_entity_poly.pdbx_seq_one_letter_code
_entity_poly.pdbx_strand_id
1 'polypeptide(L)'
;METDIYNAKFVPSKTDDSLINGRFVRVGDRNYLASSSTPDDFARNGLMLNPDFVSQLVGKNFKETSQLIPHKERWANIMVPDAKMPENGEVPSAPVLQLFGSTMTWPRVEENDIIGYRVYQTGVTTTEVASIPAGKGLSYTGSPGIYYITAVDISGNESAASNLVMVLQ
;
A
#
# COMPACT_ATOMS: atom_id res chain seq x y z
N MET A 1 58.43 -10.78 0.60
CA MET A 1 57.39 -11.82 0.75
C MET A 1 56.50 -11.35 1.89
N GLU A 2 55.32 -10.80 1.58
CA GLU A 2 54.30 -10.49 2.58
C GLU A 2 53.06 -11.28 2.16
N THR A 3 52.78 -12.34 2.91
CA THR A 3 51.55 -13.13 2.73
C THR A 3 50.44 -12.41 3.47
N ASP A 4 49.56 -11.79 2.70
CA ASP A 4 48.40 -11.06 3.19
C ASP A 4 47.45 -12.05 3.89
N ILE A 5 47.22 -11.81 5.18
CA ILE A 5 46.53 -12.73 6.09
C ILE A 5 45.02 -12.51 5.92
N TYR A 6 44.47 -12.98 4.80
CA TYR A 6 43.02 -13.11 4.68
C TYR A 6 42.58 -14.27 5.58
N ASN A 7 42.03 -13.93 6.75
CA ASN A 7 41.31 -14.86 7.62
C ASN A 7 40.09 -15.42 6.88
N ALA A 8 40.30 -16.49 6.09
CA ALA A 8 39.27 -17.21 5.35
C ALA A 8 38.15 -17.79 6.24
N LYS A 9 38.33 -17.79 7.57
CA LYS A 9 37.32 -18.25 8.55
C LYS A 9 36.12 -17.31 8.72
N PHE A 10 36.17 -16.09 8.19
CA PHE A 10 35.07 -15.11 8.30
C PHE A 10 34.49 -14.71 6.95
N VAL A 11 34.79 -15.44 5.87
CA VAL A 11 34.11 -15.24 4.59
C VAL A 11 32.65 -15.70 4.79
N PRO A 12 31.66 -14.80 4.74
CA PRO A 12 30.26 -15.19 4.88
C PRO A 12 29.92 -16.11 3.71
N SER A 13 29.62 -17.39 4.00
CA SER A 13 29.23 -18.38 3.00
C SER A 13 27.72 -18.46 2.81
N LYS A 14 26.95 -17.71 3.61
CA LYS A 14 25.49 -17.60 3.48
C LYS A 14 25.14 -16.62 2.37
N THR A 15 24.24 -17.04 1.50
CA THR A 15 23.48 -16.13 0.64
C THR A 15 22.84 -15.06 1.51
N ASP A 16 23.00 -13.79 1.12
CA ASP A 16 22.35 -12.68 1.81
C ASP A 16 20.86 -12.66 1.44
N ASP A 17 20.06 -13.27 2.30
CA ASP A 17 18.60 -13.34 2.16
C ASP A 17 17.90 -12.22 2.96
N SER A 18 18.63 -11.18 3.37
CA SER A 18 18.07 -10.06 4.14
C SER A 18 17.10 -9.20 3.34
N LEU A 19 17.22 -9.21 2.01
CA LEU A 19 16.39 -8.43 1.09
C LEU A 19 15.72 -9.32 0.05
N ILE A 20 14.48 -9.00 -0.27
CA ILE A 20 13.69 -9.66 -1.31
C ILE A 20 13.04 -8.62 -2.22
N ASN A 21 12.77 -9.01 -3.47
CA ASN A 21 11.80 -8.27 -4.28
C ASN A 21 10.39 -8.70 -3.88
N GLY A 22 9.50 -7.74 -3.70
CA GLY A 22 8.11 -8.04 -3.40
C GLY A 22 7.17 -6.91 -3.79
N ARG A 23 5.89 -7.15 -3.56
CA ARG A 23 4.81 -6.19 -3.79
C ARG A 23 4.40 -5.52 -2.49
N PHE A 24 3.99 -4.28 -2.58
CA PHE A 24 3.53 -3.53 -1.43
C PHE A 24 2.50 -2.46 -1.76
N VAL A 25 1.71 -2.10 -0.76
CA VAL A 25 0.80 -0.95 -0.79
C VAL A 25 1.25 0.10 0.22
N ARG A 26 1.06 1.37 -0.13
CA ARG A 26 1.28 2.48 0.79
C ARG A 26 -0.06 3.04 1.23
N VAL A 27 -0.34 3.01 2.52
CA VAL A 27 -1.53 3.59 3.13
C VAL A 27 -1.08 4.67 4.12
N GLY A 28 -1.33 5.92 3.76
CA GLY A 28 -0.75 7.08 4.44
C GLY A 28 0.78 7.06 4.42
N ASP A 29 1.39 7.00 5.61
CA ASP A 29 2.83 6.98 5.79
C ASP A 29 3.39 5.56 6.02
N ARG A 30 2.51 4.56 6.00
CA ARG A 30 2.83 3.16 6.27
C ARG A 30 2.80 2.30 5.02
N ASN A 31 3.55 1.23 5.13
CA ASN A 31 3.98 0.40 4.03
C ASN A 31 3.64 -1.05 4.38
N TYR A 32 2.76 -1.66 3.58
CA TYR A 32 2.20 -2.99 3.88
C TYR A 32 2.53 -3.96 2.76
N LEU A 33 2.80 -5.23 3.12
CA LEU A 33 2.99 -6.29 2.14
C LEU A 33 1.70 -6.52 1.35
N ALA A 34 1.82 -6.50 0.03
CA ALA A 34 0.73 -6.80 -0.87
C ALA A 34 0.79 -8.27 -1.30
N SER A 35 -0.37 -8.91 -1.39
CA SER A 35 -0.51 -10.25 -1.94
C SER A 35 -0.60 -10.21 -3.47
N SER A 36 -0.77 -11.38 -4.08
CA SER A 36 -1.09 -11.48 -5.51
C SER A 36 -2.53 -11.04 -5.84
N SER A 37 -3.43 -11.02 -4.86
CA SER A 37 -4.82 -10.57 -5.04
C SER A 37 -4.96 -9.05 -4.85
N THR A 38 -4.01 -8.42 -4.16
CA THR A 38 -3.97 -6.96 -4.02
C THR A 38 -3.89 -6.28 -5.39
N PRO A 39 -4.83 -5.40 -5.75
CA PRO A 39 -4.90 -4.77 -7.07
C PRO A 39 -3.66 -3.94 -7.46
N ASP A 40 -3.31 -3.98 -8.76
CA ASP A 40 -2.08 -3.36 -9.31
C ASP A 40 -2.12 -1.83 -9.34
N ASP A 41 -3.31 -1.22 -9.37
CA ASP A 41 -3.56 0.22 -9.24
C ASP A 41 -3.15 0.77 -7.86
N PHE A 42 -3.10 -0.08 -6.83
CA PHE A 42 -2.65 0.28 -5.48
C PHE A 42 -1.29 -0.32 -5.10
N ALA A 43 -0.88 -1.42 -5.73
CA ALA A 43 0.35 -2.12 -5.42
C ALA A 43 1.56 -1.63 -6.24
N ARG A 44 2.75 -1.72 -5.65
CA ARG A 44 4.03 -1.41 -6.29
C ARG A 44 5.03 -2.53 -6.05
N ASN A 45 5.88 -2.78 -7.02
CA ASN A 45 7.03 -3.69 -6.85
C ASN A 45 8.22 -2.92 -6.29
N GLY A 46 8.99 -3.53 -5.41
CA GLY A 46 10.22 -2.94 -4.88
C GLY A 46 11.05 -3.89 -4.05
N LEU A 47 12.27 -3.44 -3.75
CA LEU A 47 13.19 -4.13 -2.85
C LEU A 47 12.76 -3.87 -1.40
N MET A 48 12.59 -4.93 -0.62
CA MET A 48 12.12 -4.86 0.76
C MET A 48 12.94 -5.74 1.70
N LEU A 49 12.93 -5.39 2.98
CA LEU A 49 13.49 -6.20 4.04
C LEU A 49 12.70 -7.51 4.17
N ASN A 50 13.39 -8.65 4.08
CA ASN A 50 12.77 -9.96 4.13
C ASN A 50 12.13 -10.20 5.52
N PRO A 51 10.79 -10.36 5.61
CA PRO A 51 10.10 -10.55 6.89
C PRO A 51 10.54 -11.83 7.63
N ASP A 52 10.94 -12.87 6.90
CA ASP A 52 11.42 -14.11 7.50
C ASP A 52 12.80 -13.92 8.12
N PHE A 53 13.68 -13.17 7.44
CA PHE A 53 14.98 -12.79 7.97
C PHE A 53 14.85 -11.95 9.24
N VAL A 54 13.95 -10.96 9.24
CA VAL A 54 13.64 -10.16 10.42
C VAL A 54 13.12 -11.02 11.57
N SER A 55 12.18 -11.93 11.28
CA SER A 55 11.61 -12.84 12.28
C SER A 55 12.68 -13.74 12.91
N GLN A 56 13.70 -14.15 12.16
CA GLN A 56 14.84 -14.92 12.67
C GLN A 56 15.79 -14.09 13.54
N LEU A 57 15.97 -12.80 13.23
CA LEU A 57 16.89 -11.92 13.95
C LEU A 57 16.34 -11.44 15.29
N VAL A 58 15.09 -10.99 15.32
CA VAL A 58 14.51 -10.25 16.45
C VAL A 58 13.24 -10.88 17.01
N GLY A 59 12.81 -12.01 16.42
CA GLY A 59 11.58 -12.69 16.79
C GLY A 59 10.32 -12.07 16.16
N LYS A 60 9.25 -12.87 16.08
CA LYS A 60 7.99 -12.52 15.39
C LYS A 60 7.22 -11.33 15.99
N ASN A 61 7.57 -10.91 17.21
CA ASN A 61 6.88 -9.86 17.95
C ASN A 61 7.57 -8.49 17.85
N PHE A 62 8.67 -8.39 17.11
CA PHE A 62 9.38 -7.13 16.93
C PHE A 62 8.64 -6.22 15.96
N LYS A 63 8.19 -5.06 16.44
CA LYS A 63 7.36 -4.11 15.67
C LYS A 63 8.16 -2.94 15.07
N GLU A 64 9.40 -2.75 15.52
CA GLU A 64 10.24 -1.60 15.17
C GLU A 64 11.26 -1.95 14.08
N THR A 65 10.80 -2.66 13.03
CA THR A 65 11.64 -3.20 11.95
C THR A 65 12.44 -2.11 11.21
N SER A 66 11.99 -0.86 11.27
CA SER A 66 12.69 0.32 10.76
C SER A 66 14.05 0.56 11.45
N GLN A 67 14.21 0.16 12.72
CA GLN A 67 15.47 0.27 13.46
C GLN A 67 16.54 -0.73 12.98
N LEU A 68 16.14 -1.75 12.24
CA LEU A 68 17.05 -2.75 11.67
C LEU A 68 17.75 -2.24 10.41
N ILE A 69 17.28 -1.14 9.82
CA ILE A 69 17.90 -0.56 8.65
C ILE A 69 19.01 0.41 9.07
N PRO A 70 20.28 0.14 8.71
CA PRO A 70 21.36 1.10 8.92
C PRO A 70 21.10 2.38 8.12
N HIS A 71 21.33 3.55 8.72
CA HIS A 71 21.29 4.84 8.03
C HIS A 71 22.45 5.01 7.02
N LYS A 72 22.44 4.23 5.94
CA LYS A 72 23.41 4.26 4.85
C LYS A 72 22.66 4.53 3.55
N GLU A 73 23.26 5.29 2.63
CA GLU A 73 22.63 5.65 1.34
C GLU A 73 22.14 4.43 0.54
N ARG A 74 22.89 3.32 0.60
CA ARG A 74 22.51 2.04 -0.03
C ARG A 74 21.16 1.49 0.45
N TRP A 75 20.72 1.89 1.64
CA TRP A 75 19.50 1.42 2.29
C TRP A 75 18.36 2.44 2.26
N ALA A 76 18.60 3.65 1.72
CA ALA A 76 17.59 4.72 1.67
C ALA A 76 16.35 4.35 0.84
N ASN A 77 16.49 3.41 -0.10
CA ASN A 77 15.41 2.94 -0.97
C ASN A 77 14.86 1.56 -0.55
N ILE A 78 15.36 0.97 0.53
CA ILE A 78 14.88 -0.33 1.00
C ILE A 78 13.59 -0.12 1.76
N MET A 79 12.55 -0.78 1.30
CA MET A 79 11.27 -0.73 1.93
C MET A 79 11.24 -1.60 3.19
N VAL A 80 10.76 -1.02 4.29
CA VAL A 80 10.40 -1.77 5.50
C VAL A 80 8.89 -1.89 5.54
N PRO A 81 8.34 -3.11 5.43
CA PRO A 81 6.93 -3.31 5.74
C PRO A 81 6.73 -3.14 7.25
N ASP A 82 5.79 -2.29 7.65
CA ASP A 82 5.44 -2.05 9.06
C ASP A 82 4.87 -3.33 9.69
N ALA A 83 3.87 -3.93 9.03
CA ALA A 83 3.27 -5.22 9.36
C ALA A 83 2.41 -5.70 8.17
N LYS A 84 1.96 -6.96 8.19
CA LYS A 84 0.86 -7.38 7.31
C LYS A 84 -0.40 -6.63 7.73
N MET A 85 -1.09 -6.00 6.78
CA MET A 85 -2.38 -5.35 7.06
C MET A 85 -3.39 -6.42 7.52
N PRO A 86 -4.16 -6.17 8.59
CA PRO A 86 -5.14 -7.13 9.08
C PRO A 86 -6.33 -7.16 8.12
N GLU A 87 -6.51 -8.30 7.46
CA GLU A 87 -7.62 -8.57 6.54
C GLU A 87 -8.78 -9.20 7.32
N ASN A 88 -9.98 -8.63 7.19
CA ASN A 88 -11.20 -9.10 7.87
C ASN A 88 -11.97 -10.16 7.07
N GLY A 89 -11.70 -10.31 5.76
CA GLY A 89 -12.37 -11.26 4.87
C GLY A 89 -13.79 -10.86 4.46
N GLU A 90 -14.20 -9.64 4.77
CA GLU A 90 -15.49 -9.07 4.41
C GLU A 90 -15.34 -8.11 3.22
N VAL A 91 -16.42 -7.89 2.48
CA VAL A 91 -16.43 -6.85 1.45
C VAL A 91 -16.61 -5.50 2.13
N PRO A 92 -15.82 -4.46 1.79
CA PRO A 92 -15.93 -3.16 2.42
C PRO A 92 -17.32 -2.53 2.34
N SER A 93 -17.63 -1.73 3.35
CA SER A 93 -18.81 -0.89 3.38
C SER A 93 -18.75 0.18 2.29
N ALA A 94 -19.90 0.51 1.69
CA ALA A 94 -19.98 1.58 0.70
C ALA A 94 -19.60 2.93 1.33
N PRO A 95 -18.68 3.70 0.72
CA PRO A 95 -18.32 5.02 1.22
C PRO A 95 -19.43 6.05 0.97
N VAL A 96 -19.32 7.21 1.63
CA VAL A 96 -20.23 8.36 1.44
C VAL A 96 -19.50 9.47 0.70
N LEU A 97 -20.02 9.86 -0.46
CA LEU A 97 -19.41 10.86 -1.33
C LEU A 97 -20.03 12.24 -1.11
N GLN A 98 -19.20 13.24 -0.85
CA GLN A 98 -19.58 14.65 -0.68
C GLN A 98 -19.01 15.48 -1.82
N LEU A 99 -19.72 16.50 -2.27
CA LEU A 99 -19.30 17.38 -3.35
C LEU A 99 -19.23 18.84 -2.88
N PHE A 100 -18.10 19.48 -3.15
CA PHE A 100 -17.83 20.89 -2.87
C PHE A 100 -17.34 21.57 -4.15
N GLY A 101 -18.23 22.25 -4.87
CA GLY A 101 -17.94 22.77 -6.21
C GLY A 101 -17.70 21.61 -7.18
N SER A 102 -16.48 21.48 -7.69
CA SER A 102 -16.03 20.35 -8.52
C SER A 102 -15.19 19.31 -7.76
N THR A 103 -14.93 19.55 -6.48
CA THR A 103 -14.12 18.66 -5.64
C THR A 103 -15.00 17.71 -4.85
N MET A 104 -14.85 16.42 -5.13
CA MET A 104 -15.42 15.33 -4.37
C MET A 104 -14.50 15.01 -3.19
N THR A 105 -15.09 14.79 -2.02
CA THR A 105 -14.38 14.36 -0.81
C THR A 105 -15.19 13.29 -0.09
N TRP A 106 -14.52 12.41 0.64
CA TRP A 106 -15.18 11.38 1.42
C TRP A 106 -14.41 11.11 2.71
N PRO A 107 -15.11 10.75 3.80
CA PRO A 107 -14.44 10.23 4.97
C PRO A 107 -13.84 8.86 4.67
N ARG A 108 -12.87 8.46 5.51
CA ARG A 108 -12.37 7.09 5.49
C ARG A 108 -13.49 6.12 5.90
N VAL A 109 -13.60 4.98 5.22
CA VAL A 109 -14.38 3.83 5.69
C VAL A 109 -13.64 3.21 6.89
N GLU A 110 -14.34 3.03 8.01
CA GLU A 110 -13.79 2.60 9.31
C GLU A 110 -13.45 1.10 9.35
N GLU A 111 -12.65 0.65 8.38
CA GLU A 111 -12.13 -0.70 8.23
C GLU A 111 -10.59 -0.64 8.10
N ASN A 112 -9.91 -1.66 8.60
CA ASN A 112 -8.45 -1.64 8.81
C ASN A 112 -7.63 -2.15 7.62
N ASP A 113 -8.29 -2.72 6.63
CA ASP A 113 -7.77 -3.33 5.39
C ASP A 113 -8.04 -2.48 4.15
N ILE A 114 -8.70 -1.33 4.26
CA ILE A 114 -8.91 -0.41 3.14
C ILE A 114 -7.59 0.16 2.63
N ILE A 115 -7.25 -0.16 1.39
CA ILE A 115 -6.03 0.31 0.71
C ILE A 115 -6.28 1.54 -0.17
N GLY A 116 -7.53 1.81 -0.55
CA GLY A 116 -7.87 2.95 -1.38
C GLY A 116 -9.30 2.98 -1.86
N TYR A 117 -9.55 3.88 -2.80
CA TYR A 117 -10.87 4.16 -3.36
C TYR A 117 -10.76 4.30 -4.87
N ARG A 118 -11.70 3.72 -5.61
CA ARG A 118 -11.85 3.95 -7.05
C ARG A 118 -12.90 5.03 -7.27
N VAL A 119 -12.63 5.92 -8.21
CA VAL A 119 -13.54 6.98 -8.65
C VAL A 119 -14.03 6.63 -10.03
N TYR A 120 -15.35 6.61 -10.17
CA TYR A 120 -16.01 6.29 -11.43
C TYR A 120 -16.79 7.50 -11.92
N GLN A 121 -16.62 7.82 -13.20
CA GLN A 121 -17.55 8.67 -13.92
C GLN A 121 -18.57 7.78 -14.63
N THR A 122 -19.85 8.12 -14.51
CA THR A 122 -20.96 7.36 -15.08
C THR A 122 -21.89 8.24 -15.92
N GLY A 123 -22.72 7.59 -16.74
CA GLY A 123 -23.57 8.20 -17.75
C GLY A 123 -24.10 7.11 -18.68
N VAL A 124 -23.83 7.23 -19.98
CA VAL A 124 -24.09 6.14 -20.94
C VAL A 124 -23.17 4.94 -20.69
N THR A 125 -21.92 5.23 -20.33
CA THR A 125 -20.91 4.24 -19.93
C THR A 125 -20.35 4.62 -18.57
N THR A 126 -19.90 3.62 -17.83
CA THR A 126 -19.15 3.81 -16.59
C THR A 126 -17.68 3.58 -16.86
N THR A 127 -16.83 4.48 -16.34
CA THR A 127 -15.38 4.39 -16.49
C THR A 127 -14.71 4.76 -15.19
N GLU A 128 -13.74 3.94 -14.76
CA GLU A 128 -12.84 4.32 -13.68
C GLU A 128 -11.95 5.47 -14.16
N VAL A 129 -11.99 6.59 -13.47
CA VAL A 129 -11.22 7.80 -13.82
C VAL A 129 -10.05 8.05 -12.87
N ALA A 130 -10.05 7.41 -11.70
CA ALA A 130 -8.95 7.49 -10.74
C ALA A 130 -8.99 6.34 -9.73
N SER A 131 -7.80 5.99 -9.23
CA SER A 131 -7.59 5.18 -8.04
C SER A 131 -6.81 6.00 -7.00
N ILE A 132 -7.40 6.20 -5.83
CA ILE A 132 -6.90 7.09 -4.77
C ILE A 132 -6.48 6.24 -3.56
N PRO A 133 -5.17 6.11 -3.27
CA PRO A 133 -4.70 5.36 -2.11
C PRO A 133 -5.27 5.92 -0.80
N ALA A 134 -5.59 5.02 0.12
CA ALA A 134 -6.05 5.40 1.46
C ALA A 134 -4.93 6.12 2.21
N GLY A 135 -5.31 7.09 3.06
CA GLY A 135 -4.37 7.91 3.79
C GLY A 135 -4.83 9.35 3.93
N LYS A 136 -3.95 10.30 3.63
CA LYS A 136 -4.24 11.74 3.72
C LYS A 136 -4.76 12.25 2.38
N GLY A 137 -5.78 13.10 2.42
CA GLY A 137 -6.28 13.82 1.23
C GLY A 137 -7.26 13.03 0.37
N LEU A 138 -8.24 12.35 0.98
CA LEU A 138 -9.33 11.64 0.30
C LEU A 138 -10.23 12.61 -0.48
N SER A 139 -9.81 12.91 -1.70
CA SER A 139 -10.46 13.87 -2.58
C SER A 139 -10.14 13.60 -4.03
N TYR A 140 -11.03 14.04 -4.91
CA TYR A 140 -10.84 14.03 -6.36
C TYR A 140 -11.57 15.22 -6.98
N THR A 141 -10.91 15.96 -7.87
CA THR A 141 -11.56 17.05 -8.60
C THR A 141 -11.98 16.55 -9.98
N GLY A 142 -13.28 16.49 -10.21
CA GLY A 142 -13.87 15.99 -11.45
C GLY A 142 -14.15 17.10 -12.46
N SER A 143 -14.25 16.71 -13.73
CA SER A 143 -14.88 17.52 -14.76
C SER A 143 -16.41 17.41 -14.65
N PRO A 144 -17.22 18.20 -15.40
CA PRO A 144 -18.67 18.05 -15.39
C PRO A 144 -19.10 16.62 -15.73
N GLY A 145 -19.97 16.04 -14.90
CA GLY A 145 -20.35 14.64 -15.00
C GLY A 145 -20.99 14.08 -13.73
N ILE A 146 -21.44 12.82 -13.80
CA ILE A 146 -21.98 12.09 -12.66
C ILE A 146 -20.91 11.13 -12.15
N TYR A 147 -20.70 11.12 -10.84
CA TYR A 147 -19.65 10.33 -10.21
C TYR A 147 -20.16 9.51 -9.04
N TYR A 148 -19.48 8.39 -8.79
CA TYR A 148 -19.53 7.67 -7.53
C TYR A 148 -18.14 7.13 -7.20
N ILE A 149 -17.99 6.65 -5.97
CA ILE A 149 -16.76 6.00 -5.54
C ILE A 149 -17.08 4.64 -4.91
N THR A 150 -16.06 3.79 -4.83
CA THR A 150 -16.06 2.53 -4.08
C THR A 150 -14.82 2.47 -3.19
N ALA A 151 -14.89 1.71 -2.11
CA ALA A 151 -13.75 1.38 -1.28
C ALA A 151 -13.14 0.03 -1.72
N VAL A 152 -11.82 -0.09 -1.65
CA VAL A 152 -11.07 -1.30 -2.04
C VAL A 152 -10.21 -1.74 -0.86
N ASP A 153 -10.28 -3.03 -0.51
CA ASP A 153 -9.45 -3.65 0.52
C ASP A 153 -8.15 -4.24 -0.02
N ILE A 154 -7.28 -4.69 0.89
CA ILE A 154 -5.97 -5.27 0.55
C ILE A 154 -6.07 -6.60 -0.20
N SER A 155 -7.18 -7.32 -0.06
CA SER A 155 -7.45 -8.56 -0.79
C SER A 155 -8.00 -8.33 -2.19
N GLY A 156 -8.42 -7.10 -2.51
CA GLY A 156 -8.95 -6.67 -3.79
C GLY A 156 -10.48 -6.72 -3.88
N ASN A 157 -11.21 -6.91 -2.78
CA ASN A 157 -12.65 -6.75 -2.81
C ASN A 157 -13.02 -5.27 -2.89
N GLU A 158 -14.10 -5.00 -3.62
CA GLU A 158 -14.60 -3.66 -3.87
C GLU A 158 -16.02 -3.52 -3.32
N SER A 159 -16.27 -2.42 -2.61
CA SER A 159 -17.57 -2.12 -2.02
C SER A 159 -18.66 -1.93 -3.06
N ALA A 160 -19.91 -1.91 -2.61
CA ALA A 160 -20.99 -1.29 -3.38
C ALA A 160 -20.68 0.21 -3.65
N ALA A 161 -21.31 0.76 -4.70
CA ALA A 161 -21.18 2.16 -5.06
C ALA A 161 -21.70 3.10 -3.96
N SER A 162 -21.04 4.24 -3.78
CA SER A 162 -21.55 5.35 -2.99
C SER A 162 -22.83 5.96 -3.57
N ASN A 163 -23.37 6.96 -2.88
CA ASN A 163 -24.31 7.89 -3.51
C ASN A 163 -23.69 8.55 -4.75
N LEU A 164 -24.54 8.85 -5.74
CA LEU A 164 -24.15 9.61 -6.93
C LEU A 164 -24.03 11.10 -6.59
N VAL A 165 -23.05 11.77 -7.19
CA VAL A 165 -22.92 13.24 -7.18
C VAL A 165 -22.78 13.76 -8.61
N MET A 166 -23.24 14.98 -8.86
CA MET A 166 -23.16 15.62 -10.18
C MET A 166 -22.28 16.86 -10.11
N VAL A 167 -21.15 16.85 -10.80
CA VAL A 167 -20.32 18.03 -11.03
C VAL A 167 -20.94 18.82 -12.18
N LEU A 168 -21.20 20.10 -11.94
CA LEU A 168 -21.75 21.03 -12.94
C LEU A 168 -20.63 21.81 -13.63
N GLN A 169 -20.96 22.41 -14.79
CA GLN A 169 -20.09 23.37 -15.48
C GLN A 169 -19.91 24.66 -14.68
#